data_AF-A0A9E1RTK2-F1
#
_entry.id   AF-A0A9E1RTK2-F1
#
_cell.length_a   1.000
_cell.length_b   1.000
_cell.length_c   1.000
_cell.angle_alpha   90.00
_cell.angle_beta   90.00
_cell.angle_gamma   90.00
#
_symmetry.space_group_name_H-M   'P 1'
#
loop_
_entity.id
_entity.type
_entity.pdbx_description
1 polymer ?
#
loop_
_entity_poly.entity_id
_entity_poly.type
_entity_poly.pdbx_seq_one_letter_code
_entity_poly.pdbx_strand_id
1 'polypeptide(L)' 'MTDTFTHGWDIAKATGQSTDLAPELAAGILAQSRQMIQPGFRAEEDGAGPFLAEQACADGASNADQLAAFLGRIV' A
#
# COMPACT_ATOMS: atom_id res chain seq x y z
N MET A 1 -0.85 2.82 -12.39
CA MET A 1 -0.42 1.43 -12.10
C MET A 1 -0.59 1.06 -10.63
N THR A 2 -0.40 2.00 -9.70
CA THR A 2 -0.60 1.79 -8.25
C THR A 2 -1.95 1.14 -7.92
N ASP A 3 -3.05 1.63 -8.48
CA ASP A 3 -4.41 1.12 -8.22
C ASP A 3 -4.55 -0.39 -8.53
N THR A 4 -4.30 -0.79 -9.78
CA THR A 4 -4.35 -2.20 -10.22
C THR A 4 -3.42 -3.10 -9.41
N PHE A 5 -2.19 -2.64 -9.13
CA PHE A 5 -1.24 -3.40 -8.33
C PHE A 5 -1.77 -3.63 -6.91
N THR A 6 -2.30 -2.56 -6.30
CA THR A 6 -2.81 -2.59 -4.93
C THR A 6 -4.05 -3.47 -4.81
N HIS A 7 -4.95 -3.46 -5.79
CA HIS A 7 -6.08 -4.40 -5.83
C HIS A 7 -5.65 -5.85 -6.08
N GLY A 8 -4.57 -6.07 -6.83
CA GLY A 8 -3.93 -7.40 -6.91
C GLY A 8 -3.44 -7.88 -5.54
N TRP A 9 -2.83 -6.99 -4.75
CA TRP A 9 -2.43 -7.26 -3.37
C TRP A 9 -3.64 -7.57 -2.48
N ASP A 10 -4.73 -6.80 -2.58
CA ASP A 10 -5.97 -7.02 -1.81
C ASP A 10 -6.50 -8.45 -2.04
N ILE A 11 -6.52 -8.89 -3.30
CA ILE A 11 -6.94 -10.25 -3.68
C ILE A 11 -5.97 -11.30 -3.13
N ALA A 12 -4.66 -11.09 -3.26
CA ALA A 12 -3.66 -12.04 -2.75
C ALA A 12 -3.82 -12.24 -1.24
N LYS A 13 -3.96 -11.14 -0.49
CA LYS A 13 -4.19 -11.16 0.96
C LYS A 13 -5.49 -11.88 1.33
N ALA A 14 -6.60 -11.53 0.66
CA ALA A 14 -7.91 -12.11 0.94
C ALA A 14 -8.00 -13.62 0.62
N THR A 15 -7.14 -14.11 -0.27
CA THR A 15 -7.11 -15.52 -0.70
C THR A 15 -5.99 -16.33 -0.06
N GLY A 16 -5.20 -15.72 0.85
CA GLY A 16 -4.07 -16.39 1.52
C GLY A 16 -2.90 -16.71 0.60
N GLN A 17 -2.80 -16.04 -0.56
CA GLN A 17 -1.65 -16.13 -1.45
C GLN A 17 -0.50 -15.25 -0.96
N SER A 18 0.71 -15.48 -1.50
CA SER A 18 1.85 -14.61 -1.20
C SER A 18 1.56 -13.17 -1.64
N THR A 19 1.83 -12.23 -0.74
CA THR A 19 1.75 -10.79 -1.02
C THR A 19 3.04 -10.22 -1.59
N ASP A 20 4.13 -10.99 -1.69
CA ASP A 20 5.42 -10.57 -2.28
C ASP A 20 5.34 -10.49 -3.82
N LEU A 21 4.42 -9.67 -4.30
CA LEU A 21 4.07 -9.51 -5.70
C LEU A 21 5.12 -8.62 -6.38
N ALA A 22 5.82 -9.16 -7.37
CA ALA A 22 6.77 -8.44 -8.22
C ALA A 22 7.63 -7.41 -7.45
N PRO A 23 8.58 -7.88 -6.60
CA PRO A 23 9.22 -7.06 -5.56
C PRO A 23 9.84 -5.75 -6.06
N GLU A 24 10.44 -5.75 -7.25
CA GLU A 24 11.04 -4.58 -7.90
C GLU A 24 9.99 -3.56 -8.36
N LEU A 25 8.87 -4.05 -8.92
CA LEU A 25 7.76 -3.18 -9.31
C LEU A 25 7.11 -2.56 -8.08
N ALA A 26 6.91 -3.35 -7.02
CA ALA A 26 6.39 -2.86 -5.75
C ALA A 26 7.28 -1.78 -5.13
N ALA A 27 8.61 -1.97 -5.15
CA ALA A 27 9.57 -0.96 -4.69
C ALA A 27 9.47 0.34 -5.48
N GLY A 28 9.40 0.26 -6.81
CA GLY A 28 9.26 1.43 -7.67
C GLY A 28 7.95 2.19 -7.44
N ILE A 29 6.84 1.46 -7.29
CA ILE A 29 5.53 2.06 -6.99
C ILE A 29 5.55 2.70 -5.59
N LEU A 30 6.10 2.03 -4.57
CA LEU A 30 6.23 2.60 -3.22
C LEU A 30 7.05 3.90 -3.21
N ALA A 31 8.20 3.90 -3.89
CA ALA A 31 9.03 5.10 -4.00
C ALA A 31 8.27 6.26 -4.67
N GLN A 32 7.55 5.98 -5.76
CA GLN A 32 6.72 6.98 -6.43
C GLN A 32 5.55 7.46 -5.55
N SER A 33 4.84 6.55 -4.89
CA SER A 33 3.72 6.88 -4.01
C SER A 33 4.14 7.78 -2.85
N ARG A 34 5.33 7.56 -2.26
CA ARG A 34 5.90 8.44 -1.22
C ARG A 34 6.20 9.86 -1.69
N GLN A 35 6.50 10.04 -2.98
CA GLN A 35 6.73 11.37 -3.56
C GLN A 35 5.42 12.08 -3.90
N MET A 36 4.40 11.33 -4.33
CA MET A 36 3.15 11.89 -4.85
C MET A 36 2.09 12.15 -3.77
N ILE A 37 2.00 11.28 -2.76
CA ILE A 37 0.96 11.35 -1.72
C ILE A 37 1.43 12.25 -0.59
N GLN A 38 1.08 13.53 -0.70
CA GLN A 38 1.36 14.53 0.33
C GLN A 38 0.40 14.38 1.52
N PRO A 39 0.75 14.88 2.73
CA PRO A 39 -0.09 14.74 3.92
C PRO A 39 -1.55 15.18 3.73
N GLY A 40 -1.80 16.24 2.94
CA GLY A 40 -3.16 16.73 2.66
C GLY A 40 -4.04 15.81 1.81
N PHE A 41 -3.50 14.72 1.25
CA PHE A 41 -4.29 13.69 0.57
C PHE A 41 -4.77 12.58 1.52
N ARG A 42 -4.34 12.62 2.79
CA ARG A 42 -4.70 11.61 3.78
C ARG A 42 -5.88 12.08 4.61
N ALA A 43 -6.85 11.20 4.78
CA ALA A 43 -7.98 11.42 5.67
C ALA A 43 -7.54 11.18 7.12
N GLU A 44 -7.92 12.08 8.02
CA GLU A 44 -7.79 11.84 9.47
C GLU A 44 -8.88 10.91 10.00
N GLU A 45 -10.01 10.79 9.28
CA GLU A 45 -11.14 9.92 9.57
C GLU A 45 -11.46 9.01 8.38
N ASP A 46 -12.00 7.82 8.62
CA ASP A 46 -12.35 6.87 7.56
C ASP A 46 -13.38 7.49 6.58
N GLY A 47 -13.08 7.43 5.29
CA GLY A 47 -13.91 8.00 4.23
C GLY A 47 -13.76 9.52 3.97
N ALA A 48 -12.92 10.25 4.71
CA ALA A 48 -12.77 11.71 4.56
C ALA A 48 -11.74 12.16 3.50
N GLY A 49 -11.09 11.23 2.79
CA GLY A 49 -10.03 11.54 1.82
C GLY A 49 -9.63 10.32 0.97
N PRO A 50 -8.85 10.54 -0.11
CA PRO A 50 -8.52 9.48 -1.07
C PRO A 50 -7.60 8.38 -0.51
N PHE A 51 -6.86 8.67 0.57
CA PHE A 51 -6.05 7.68 1.28
C PHE A 51 -6.32 7.76 2.78
N LEU A 52 -6.32 6.62 3.47
CA LEU A 52 -6.34 6.61 4.93
C LEU A 52 -4.94 6.96 5.49
N ALA A 53 -4.88 7.10 6.81
CA ALA A 53 -3.61 7.18 7.52
C ALA A 53 -2.72 5.97 7.20
N GLU A 54 -1.42 6.21 7.04
CA GLU A 54 -0.42 5.15 6.87
C GLU A 54 -0.46 4.19 8.06
N GLN A 55 -0.44 2.90 7.77
CA GLN A 55 -0.44 1.84 8.78
C GLN A 55 0.98 1.38 9.09
N ALA A 56 1.17 0.80 10.28
CA ALA A 56 2.42 0.15 10.62
C ALA A 56 2.62 -1.11 9.75
N CYS A 57 3.87 -1.37 9.37
CA CYS A 57 4.27 -2.56 8.64
C CYS A 57 5.39 -3.24 9.42
N ALA A 58 5.38 -4.56 9.51
CA ALA A 58 6.41 -5.30 10.24
C ALA A 58 7.79 -5.13 9.57
N ASP A 59 8.85 -5.14 10.38
CA ASP A 59 10.22 -5.14 9.87
C ASP A 59 10.45 -6.36 8.95
N GLY A 60 10.99 -6.12 7.76
CA GLY A 60 11.23 -7.16 6.76
C GLY A 60 10.01 -7.58 5.94
N ALA A 61 8.86 -6.90 6.08
CA ALA A 61 7.71 -7.11 5.22
C ALA A 61 8.02 -6.82 3.74
N SER A 62 7.30 -7.49 2.83
CA SER A 62 7.51 -7.31 1.39
C SER A 62 7.29 -5.85 0.97
N ASN A 63 7.90 -5.43 -0.15
CA ASN A 63 7.68 -4.09 -0.69
C ASN A 63 6.20 -3.82 -1.01
N ALA A 64 5.45 -4.87 -1.36
CA ALA A 64 4.03 -4.79 -1.62
C ALA A 64 3.21 -4.59 -0.33
N ASP A 65 3.58 -5.25 0.77
CA ASP A 65 2.96 -5.00 2.09
C ASP A 65 3.28 -3.59 2.59
N GLN A 66 4.52 -3.12 2.43
CA GLN A 66 4.89 -1.75 2.78
C GLN A 66 4.11 -0.72 1.94
N LEU A 67 3.90 -0.99 0.65
CA LEU A 67 3.04 -0.17 -0.20
C LEU A 67 1.58 -0.19 0.28
N ALA A 68 1.02 -1.36 0.57
CA ALA A 68 -0.34 -1.48 1.05
C ALA A 68 -0.55 -0.71 2.37
N ALA A 69 0.37 -0.86 3.32
CA ALA A 69 0.38 -0.13 4.57
C ALA A 69 0.49 1.40 4.37
N PHE A 70 1.38 1.84 3.47
CA PHE A 70 1.50 3.25 3.09
C PHE A 70 0.20 3.82 2.50
N LEU A 71 -0.54 3.01 1.76
CA LEU A 71 -1.84 3.37 1.18
C LEU A 71 -3.01 3.21 2.17
N GLY A 72 -2.74 2.82 3.41
CA GLY A 72 -3.71 2.78 4.51
C GLY A 72 -4.39 1.43 4.76
N ARG A 73 -3.87 0.33 4.19
CA ARG A 73 -4.37 -1.01 4.45
C ARG A 73 -3.73 -1.62 5.68
N ILE A 74 -4.48 -2.45 6.37
CA ILE A 74 -3.96 -3.30 7.44
C ILE A 74 -3.27 -4.50 6.79
N VAL A 75 -2.01 -4.73 7.16
CA VAL A 75 -1.13 -5.78 6.60
C VAL A 75 -0.81 -6.86 7.61
#